data_AF-A0A1G2BFT9-F1
#
_entry.id   AF-A0A1G2BFT9-F1
#
_cell.length_a   1.000
_cell.length_b   1.000
_cell.length_c   1.000
_cell.angle_alpha   90.00
_cell.angle_beta   90.00
_cell.angle_gamma   90.00
#
_symmetry.space_group_name_H-M   'P 1'
#
loop_
_entity.id
_entity.type
_entity.pdbx_description
1 polymer ?
#
loop_
_entity_poly.entity_id
_entity_poly.type
_entity_poly.pdbx_seq_one_letter_code
_entity_poly.pdbx_strand_id
1 'polypeptide(L)'
;MAYNKAGKKQRKKRVEKNKRRYQKPTIKFRQELFWDVDPKKIDPKKHAQYIIERILDFGNDKEARWIFQNYSKKTLQKVVKNSRVLHNQTRVLWNEIVKN
;
A
#
# COMPACT_ATOMS: atom_id res chain seq x y z
N MET A 1 38.26 24.50 16.75
CA MET A 1 36.96 23.80 16.54
C MET A 1 37.08 22.83 15.37
N ALA A 2 37.49 21.58 15.63
CA ALA A 2 37.68 20.58 14.58
C ALA A 2 36.36 19.80 14.33
N TYR A 3 35.75 20.05 13.19
CA TYR A 3 34.49 19.42 12.75
C TYR A 3 34.72 17.93 12.45
N ASN A 4 34.18 17.03 13.28
CA ASN A 4 34.42 15.59 13.18
C ASN A 4 33.70 14.95 11.96
N LYS A 5 34.43 14.72 10.87
CA LYS A 5 33.96 14.08 9.62
C LYS A 5 33.59 12.59 9.79
N ALA A 6 34.07 11.91 10.83
CA ALA A 6 33.88 10.47 11.02
C ALA A 6 32.43 10.10 11.40
N GLY A 7 31.81 10.89 12.28
CA GLY A 7 30.41 10.69 12.72
C GLY A 7 29.39 10.88 11.57
N LYS A 8 29.65 11.81 10.65
CA LYS A 8 28.80 12.00 9.44
C LYS A 8 28.88 10.80 8.49
N LYS A 9 30.05 10.14 8.37
CA LYS A 9 30.27 8.98 7.48
C LYS A 9 29.61 7.70 8.03
N GLN A 10 29.65 7.50 9.35
CA GLN A 10 28.95 6.39 10.03
C GLN A 10 27.43 6.56 9.96
N ARG A 11 26.92 7.78 10.14
CA ARG A 11 25.48 8.09 10.06
C ARG A 11 24.95 7.94 8.62
N LYS A 12 25.69 8.39 7.60
CA LYS A 12 25.36 8.11 6.18
C LYS A 12 25.36 6.62 5.86
N LYS A 13 26.37 5.85 6.28
CA LYS A 13 26.44 4.39 6.06
C LYS A 13 25.27 3.62 6.71
N ARG A 14 24.78 4.05 7.89
CA ARG A 14 23.63 3.44 8.58
C ARG A 14 22.30 3.72 7.87
N VAL A 15 22.13 4.94 7.34
CA VAL A 15 20.97 5.32 6.50
C VAL A 15 21.00 4.59 5.15
N GLU A 16 22.19 4.43 4.54
CA GLU A 16 22.38 3.68 3.28
C GLU A 16 22.12 2.17 3.45
N LYS A 17 22.52 1.57 4.58
CA LYS A 17 22.27 0.14 4.88
C LYS A 17 20.78 -0.17 5.07
N ASN A 18 20.00 0.76 5.64
CA ASN A 18 18.56 0.58 5.84
C ASN A 18 17.73 0.75 4.54
N LYS A 19 18.26 1.43 3.52
CA LYS A 19 17.62 1.51 2.20
C LYS A 19 17.64 0.20 1.42
N ARG A 20 18.57 -0.73 1.72
CA ARG A 20 18.81 -1.95 0.94
C ARG A 20 17.87 -3.12 1.24
N ARG A 21 16.91 -2.99 2.18
CA ARG A 21 15.97 -4.06 2.57
C ARG A 21 14.53 -3.84 2.12
N TYR A 22 14.20 -2.74 1.45
CA TYR A 22 12.86 -2.56 0.89
C TYR A 22 12.76 -3.28 -0.47
N GLN A 23 12.64 -4.60 -0.43
CA GLN A 23 12.04 -5.31 -1.55
C GLN A 23 10.55 -5.01 -1.49
N LYS A 24 10.05 -4.23 -2.45
CA LYS A 24 8.60 -4.07 -2.60
C LYS A 24 8.00 -5.47 -2.72
N PRO A 25 7.02 -5.85 -1.89
CA PRO A 25 6.31 -7.09 -2.12
C PRO A 25 5.67 -7.01 -3.50
N THR A 26 6.21 -7.73 -4.47
CA THR A 26 5.58 -7.87 -5.79
C THR A 26 4.50 -8.92 -5.66
N ILE A 27 3.28 -8.48 -5.34
CA ILE A 27 2.13 -9.38 -5.45
C ILE A 27 1.76 -9.49 -6.92
N LYS A 28 1.56 -10.71 -7.38
CA LYS A 28 0.86 -10.97 -8.64
C LYS A 28 -0.62 -10.98 -8.28
N PHE A 29 -1.34 -9.93 -8.66
CA PHE A 29 -2.79 -9.90 -8.48
C PHE A 29 -3.45 -10.95 -9.37
N ARG A 30 -4.56 -11.49 -8.86
CA ARG A 30 -5.48 -12.32 -9.64
C ARG A 30 -6.10 -11.49 -10.77
N GLN A 31 -6.21 -12.09 -11.96
CA GLN A 31 -6.79 -11.43 -13.13
C GLN A 31 -8.26 -11.06 -12.87
N GLU A 32 -8.94 -11.87 -12.06
CA GLU A 32 -10.34 -11.73 -11.65
C GLU A 32 -10.59 -10.49 -10.79
N LEU A 33 -9.57 -9.76 -10.31
CA LEU A 33 -9.77 -8.46 -9.66
C LEU A 33 -9.92 -7.32 -10.67
N PHE A 34 -9.42 -7.54 -11.89
CA PHE A 34 -9.21 -6.52 -12.92
C PHE A 34 -9.76 -7.01 -14.26
N TRP A 35 -10.96 -7.57 -14.26
CA TRP A 35 -11.60 -8.11 -15.46
C TRP A 35 -11.84 -7.07 -16.56
N ASP A 36 -11.89 -5.80 -16.19
CA ASP A 36 -12.19 -4.64 -17.03
C ASP A 36 -10.95 -3.91 -17.57
N VAL A 37 -9.75 -4.25 -17.09
CA VAL A 37 -8.51 -3.56 -17.47
C VAL A 37 -7.34 -4.53 -17.63
N ASP A 38 -6.39 -4.19 -18.49
CA ASP A 38 -5.13 -4.94 -18.58
C ASP A 38 -4.29 -4.72 -17.30
N PRO A 39 -4.02 -5.77 -16.48
CA PRO A 39 -3.27 -5.59 -15.24
C PRO A 39 -1.85 -5.08 -15.45
N LYS A 40 -1.27 -5.27 -16.64
CA LYS A 40 0.07 -4.74 -16.98
C LYS A 40 0.10 -3.22 -17.01
N LYS A 41 -1.05 -2.57 -17.19
CA LYS A 41 -1.19 -1.11 -17.22
C LYS A 41 -1.48 -0.53 -15.83
N ILE A 42 -1.72 -1.37 -14.82
CA ILE A 42 -2.01 -0.94 -13.46
C ILE A 42 -0.70 -0.56 -12.75
N ASP A 43 -0.47 0.73 -12.63
CA ASP A 43 0.53 1.29 -11.72
C ASP A 43 -0.02 1.40 -10.27
N PRO A 44 0.60 0.74 -9.26
CA PRO A 44 0.12 0.76 -7.89
C PRO A 44 0.13 2.13 -7.19
N LYS A 45 0.97 3.06 -7.63
CA LYS A 45 0.98 4.41 -7.06
C LYS A 45 -0.09 5.28 -7.70
N LYS A 46 -0.19 5.25 -9.03
CA LYS A 46 -1.13 6.10 -9.79
C LYS A 46 -2.59 5.64 -9.62
N HIS A 47 -2.81 4.33 -9.52
CA HIS A 47 -4.14 3.74 -9.43
C HIS A 47 -4.48 3.22 -8.02
N ALA A 48 -3.88 3.83 -6.99
CA ALA A 48 -4.02 3.37 -5.60
C ALA A 48 -5.48 3.22 -5.16
N GLN A 49 -6.35 4.21 -5.45
CA GLN A 49 -7.76 4.16 -5.09
C GLN A 49 -8.46 2.96 -5.73
N TYR A 50 -8.33 2.81 -7.04
CA TYR A 50 -8.93 1.69 -7.78
C TYR A 50 -8.47 0.33 -7.24
N ILE A 51 -7.17 0.15 -7.00
CA ILE A 51 -6.63 -1.11 -6.47
C ILE A 51 -7.16 -1.40 -5.08
N ILE A 52 -7.20 -0.39 -4.20
CA ILE A 52 -7.74 -0.54 -2.85
C ILE A 52 -9.22 -0.93 -2.92
N GLU A 53 -10.04 -0.21 -3.70
CA GLU A 53 -11.46 -0.51 -3.85
C GLU A 53 -11.70 -1.94 -4.36
N ARG A 54 -10.96 -2.36 -5.39
CA ARG A 54 -11.04 -3.72 -5.94
C ARG A 54 -10.71 -4.80 -4.92
N ILE A 55 -9.66 -4.61 -4.14
CA ILE A 55 -9.22 -5.62 -3.16
C ILE A 55 -10.13 -5.65 -1.93
N LEU A 56 -10.67 -4.51 -1.51
CA LEU A 56 -11.57 -4.47 -0.35
C LEU A 56 -12.91 -5.17 -0.63
N ASP A 57 -13.40 -5.16 -1.87
CA ASP A 57 -14.67 -5.84 -2.22
C ASP A 57 -14.49 -7.28 -2.71
N PHE A 58 -13.44 -7.55 -3.50
CA PHE A 58 -13.28 -8.83 -4.21
C PHE A 58 -11.97 -9.57 -3.89
N GLY A 59 -11.13 -8.96 -3.07
CA GLY A 59 -9.84 -9.51 -2.67
C GLY A 59 -9.95 -10.62 -1.64
N ASN A 60 -8.90 -11.45 -1.57
CA ASN A 60 -8.70 -12.40 -0.48
C ASN A 60 -7.78 -11.82 0.61
N ASP A 61 -7.60 -12.56 1.70
CA ASP A 61 -6.75 -12.15 2.82
C ASP A 61 -5.30 -11.83 2.46
N LYS A 62 -4.75 -12.48 1.42
CA LYS A 62 -3.37 -12.21 0.97
C LYS A 62 -3.29 -10.84 0.27
N GLU A 63 -4.27 -10.54 -0.56
CA GLU A 63 -4.40 -9.28 -1.29
C GLU A 63 -4.74 -8.13 -0.33
N ALA A 64 -5.64 -8.37 0.63
CA ALA A 64 -5.95 -7.42 1.70
C ALA A 64 -4.69 -7.09 2.52
N ARG A 65 -3.96 -8.10 3.02
CA ARG A 65 -2.68 -7.88 3.73
C ARG A 65 -1.69 -7.07 2.89
N TRP A 66 -1.64 -7.30 1.59
CA TRP A 66 -0.77 -6.55 0.70
C TRP A 66 -1.14 -5.06 0.67
N ILE A 67 -2.41 -4.68 0.55
CA ILE A 67 -2.78 -3.25 0.55
C ILE A 67 -2.47 -2.57 1.88
N PHE A 68 -2.63 -3.27 3.01
CA PHE A 68 -2.25 -2.77 4.34
C PHE A 68 -0.74 -2.56 4.50
N GLN A 69 0.09 -3.33 3.80
CA GLN A 69 1.55 -3.17 3.81
C GLN A 69 2.06 -2.11 2.83
N ASN A 70 1.33 -1.86 1.74
CA ASN A 70 1.79 -1.02 0.63
C ASN A 70 1.21 0.40 0.63
N TYR A 71 0.05 0.60 1.25
CA TYR A 71 -0.57 1.93 1.38
C TYR A 71 -0.58 2.40 2.83
N SER A 72 -0.45 3.71 3.01
CA SER A 72 -0.51 4.28 4.35
C SER A 72 -1.92 4.14 4.94
N LYS A 73 -2.01 4.01 6.26
CA LYS A 73 -3.31 4.02 6.98
C LYS A 73 -4.19 5.21 6.57
N LYS A 74 -3.61 6.40 6.41
CA LYS A 74 -4.32 7.61 5.95
C LYS A 74 -4.90 7.44 4.54
N THR A 75 -4.18 6.79 3.63
CA THR A 75 -4.65 6.48 2.28
C THR A 75 -5.84 5.53 2.33
N LEU A 76 -5.73 4.44 3.10
CA LEU A 76 -6.80 3.46 3.25
C LEU A 76 -8.06 4.09 3.85
N GLN A 77 -7.92 4.83 4.96
CA GLN A 77 -9.03 5.59 5.57
C GLN A 77 -9.69 6.54 4.57
N LYS A 78 -8.90 7.28 3.79
CA LYS A 78 -9.41 8.20 2.76
C LYS A 78 -10.21 7.45 1.70
N VAL A 79 -9.74 6.30 1.23
CA VAL A 79 -10.44 5.51 0.21
C VAL A 79 -11.72 4.91 0.77
N VAL A 80 -11.67 4.24 1.93
CA VAL A 80 -12.86 3.64 2.56
C VAL A 80 -13.95 4.68 2.82
N LYS A 81 -13.55 5.87 3.32
CA LYS A 81 -14.50 6.96 3.62
C LYS A 81 -15.13 7.58 2.36
N ASN A 82 -14.35 7.79 1.30
CA ASN A 82 -14.80 8.57 0.14
C ASN A 82 -15.21 7.72 -1.07
N SER A 83 -14.96 6.41 -1.03
CA SER A 83 -15.32 5.53 -2.15
C SER A 83 -16.83 5.52 -2.36
N ARG A 84 -17.24 5.68 -3.62
CA ARG A 84 -18.64 5.58 -4.04
C ARG A 84 -19.00 4.20 -4.59
N VAL A 85 -18.00 3.35 -4.81
CA VAL A 85 -18.16 2.03 -5.45
C VAL A 85 -18.04 0.88 -4.46
N LEU A 86 -17.43 1.10 -3.28
CA LEU A 86 -17.37 0.08 -2.23
C LEU A 86 -18.76 -0.35 -1.78
N HIS A 87 -19.00 -1.66 -1.76
CA HIS A 87 -20.23 -2.24 -1.28
C HIS A 87 -20.53 -1.84 0.17
N ASN A 88 -21.80 -1.55 0.49
CA ASN A 88 -22.16 -1.10 1.84
C ASN A 88 -21.86 -2.16 2.92
N GLN A 89 -22.00 -3.44 2.59
CA GLN A 89 -21.74 -4.55 3.49
C GLN A 89 -20.26 -4.65 3.88
N THR A 90 -19.34 -4.49 2.91
CA THR A 90 -17.90 -4.53 3.15
C THR A 90 -17.40 -3.25 3.81
N ARG A 91 -18.00 -2.10 3.49
CA ARG A 91 -17.64 -0.78 4.04
C ARG A 91 -17.70 -0.73 5.57
N VAL A 92 -18.69 -1.35 6.20
CA VAL A 92 -18.80 -1.37 7.67
C VAL A 92 -17.58 -2.06 8.29
N LEU A 93 -17.23 -3.25 7.80
CA LEU A 93 -16.04 -3.99 8.25
C LEU A 93 -14.76 -3.15 8.08
N TRP A 94 -14.56 -2.61 6.87
CA TRP A 94 -13.33 -1.89 6.58
C TRP A 94 -13.20 -0.58 7.35
N ASN A 95 -14.31 0.12 7.60
CA ASN A 95 -14.32 1.30 8.46
C ASN A 95 -13.78 0.99 9.86
N GLU A 96 -14.15 -0.14 10.44
CA GLU A 96 -13.64 -0.54 11.76
C GLU A 96 -12.17 -0.94 11.72
N ILE A 97 -11.77 -1.73 10.72
CA ILE A 97 -10.37 -2.19 10.56
C ILE A 97 -9.41 -1.01 10.36
N VAL A 98 -9.79 0.00 9.58
CA VAL A 98 -8.89 1.15 9.30
C VAL A 98 -8.90 2.22 10.40
N LYS A 99 -9.84 2.19 11.35
CA LYS A 99 -9.87 3.10 12.49
C LYS A 99 -8.81 2.71 13.52
N ASN A 100 -8.77 1.44 13.91
CA ASN A 100 -7.79 0.86 14.85
C ASN A 100 -6.37 0.91 14.30
#